data_AF-A0A419GAY2-F1
#
_entry.id   AF-A0A419GAY2-F1
#
_cell.length_a   1.000
_cell.length_b   1.000
_cell.length_c   1.000
_cell.angle_alpha   90.00
_cell.angle_beta   90.00
_cell.angle_gamma   90.00
#
_symmetry.space_group_name_H-M   'P 1'
#
loop_
_entity.id
_entity.type
_entity.pdbx_description
1 polymer ?
#
loop_
_entity_poly.entity_id
_entity_poly.type
_entity_poly.pdbx_seq_one_letter_code
_entity_poly.pdbx_strand_id
1 'polypeptide(L)'
;MKRYFKRVKNLLKGSKGFTLLELIVVIAIMGFLVAMIAPRLAGVVSGAVRNTDDSNMQRIAGVTSTFNEKTGRLPNDLTNLVVETGGSYEMPSVSDADPATKEGLSADLVNGLGLKLHYLTAAEADELKQMGITHVRNFNPSVGVDEKFSGANPDAPYMNRIEVDEDVPVLMVGAGYDGSWSSNISSGTDLKAPEMAYRVVLGVGPESELVTSGQVQNAALSPGGITSSEHFLFNNYLLVLPRLKATVDDATGDRELPAYEITAVGQPTGEEKTINLEETQASWQFATVGPQGALWPAGGADYWTINEVS
;
A
#
# COMPACT_ATOMS: atom_id res chain seq x y z
N MET A 1 45.18 -8.54 -58.75
CA MET A 1 45.08 -7.76 -57.48
C MET A 1 44.88 -6.24 -57.66
N LYS A 2 45.50 -5.54 -58.63
CA LYS A 2 45.39 -4.06 -58.75
C LYS A 2 44.00 -3.48 -59.08
N ARG A 3 43.07 -4.28 -59.63
CA ARG A 3 41.70 -3.81 -59.97
C ARG A 3 40.71 -3.78 -58.79
N TYR A 4 40.96 -4.57 -57.73
CA TYR A 4 40.06 -4.65 -56.57
C TYR A 4 40.20 -3.41 -55.66
N PHE A 5 41.44 -2.95 -55.43
CA PHE A 5 41.75 -1.76 -54.63
C PHE A 5 41.18 -0.45 -55.21
N LYS A 6 41.00 -0.37 -56.54
CA LYS A 6 40.45 0.83 -57.19
C LYS A 6 38.94 0.99 -56.95
N ARG A 7 38.20 -0.10 -56.71
CA ARG A 7 36.76 -0.04 -56.39
C ARG A 7 36.51 0.42 -54.94
N VAL A 8 37.30 -0.04 -53.98
CA VAL A 8 37.20 0.40 -52.56
C VAL A 8 37.50 1.89 -52.41
N LYS A 9 38.52 2.40 -53.14
CA LYS A 9 38.88 3.83 -53.10
C LYS A 9 37.81 4.76 -53.70
N ASN A 10 36.95 4.24 -54.56
CA ASN A 10 35.82 4.99 -55.13
C ASN A 10 34.56 4.94 -54.24
N LEU A 11 34.39 3.89 -53.43
CA LEU A 11 33.31 3.81 -52.43
C LEU A 11 33.52 4.80 -51.27
N LEU A 12 34.77 5.04 -50.87
CA LEU A 12 35.15 6.02 -49.83
C LEU A 12 35.26 7.46 -50.33
N LYS A 13 35.13 7.70 -51.64
CA LYS A 13 35.20 9.04 -52.26
C LYS A 13 33.86 9.77 -52.36
N GLY A 14 32.77 9.13 -51.91
CA GLY A 14 31.41 9.68 -51.96
C GLY A 14 30.86 10.15 -50.61
N SER A 15 31.52 9.88 -49.49
CA SER A 15 31.07 10.33 -48.17
C SER A 15 31.66 11.71 -47.87
N LYS A 16 30.95 12.78 -48.25
CA LYS A 16 31.16 14.09 -47.62
C LYS A 16 30.91 13.89 -46.12
N GLY A 17 31.99 13.79 -45.34
CA GLY A 17 31.92 13.57 -43.91
C GLY A 17 31.17 14.72 -43.24
N PHE A 18 30.30 14.38 -42.29
CA PHE A 18 29.64 15.33 -41.41
C PHE A 18 30.66 16.32 -40.84
N THR A 19 30.36 17.62 -40.93
CA THR A 19 31.24 18.63 -40.31
C THR A 19 31.05 18.57 -38.79
N LEU A 20 32.13 18.83 -38.02
CA LEU A 20 32.03 18.93 -36.56
C LEU A 20 31.01 19.99 -36.12
N LEU A 21 30.87 21.06 -36.91
CA LEU A 21 29.92 22.14 -36.66
C LEU A 21 28.46 21.67 -36.77
N GLU A 22 28.11 20.88 -37.79
CA GLU A 22 26.76 20.32 -37.93
C GLU A 22 26.39 19.46 -36.73
N LEU A 23 27.33 18.67 -36.20
CA LEU A 23 27.08 17.87 -35.00
C LEU A 23 26.86 18.73 -33.75
N ILE A 24 27.67 19.78 -33.56
CA ILE A 24 27.55 20.70 -32.41
C ILE A 24 26.21 21.44 -32.43
N VAL A 25 25.76 21.92 -33.59
CA VAL A 25 24.47 22.60 -33.71
C VAL A 25 23.31 21.65 -33.40
N VAL A 26 23.39 20.39 -33.85
CA VAL A 26 22.34 19.38 -33.58
C VAL A 26 22.25 19.06 -32.09
N ILE A 27 23.37 18.80 -31.41
CA ILE A 27 23.34 18.53 -29.95
C ILE A 27 22.90 19.76 -29.16
N ALA A 28 23.22 20.97 -29.62
CA ALA A 28 22.77 22.22 -28.98
C ALA A 28 21.24 22.39 -29.11
N ILE A 29 20.66 22.14 -30.28
CA ILE A 29 19.21 22.20 -30.49
C ILE A 29 18.52 21.06 -29.72
N MET A 30 19.06 19.85 -29.76
CA MET A 30 18.52 18.72 -29.00
C MET A 30 18.57 18.99 -27.49
N GLY A 31 19.67 19.54 -26.97
CA GLY A 31 19.80 19.93 -25.58
C GLY A 31 18.75 20.97 -25.16
N PHE A 32 18.51 21.98 -26.01
CA PHE A 32 17.47 22.98 -25.77
C PHE A 32 16.05 22.37 -25.77
N LEU A 33 15.75 21.49 -26.74
CA LEU A 33 14.45 20.81 -26.81
C LEU A 33 14.21 19.91 -25.59
N VAL A 34 15.21 19.12 -25.19
CA VAL A 34 15.12 18.26 -24.00
C VAL A 34 14.91 19.10 -22.75
N ALA A 35 15.66 20.21 -22.57
CA ALA A 35 15.52 21.09 -21.42
C ALA A 35 14.10 21.69 -21.30
N MET A 36 13.45 22.03 -22.43
CA MET A 36 12.09 22.57 -22.43
C MET A 36 11.01 21.49 -22.22
N ILE A 37 11.21 20.29 -22.76
CA ILE A 37 10.21 19.21 -22.76
C ILE A 37 10.26 18.37 -21.48
N ALA A 38 11.45 18.16 -20.90
CA ALA A 38 11.64 17.27 -19.77
C ALA A 38 10.74 17.58 -18.56
N PRO A 39 10.54 18.85 -18.11
CA PRO A 39 9.64 19.14 -17.00
C PRO A 39 8.18 18.78 -17.29
N ARG A 40 7.72 18.99 -18.53
CA ARG A 40 6.35 18.66 -18.93
C ARG A 40 6.13 17.16 -19.00
N LEU A 41 7.11 16.42 -19.50
CA LEU A 41 7.03 14.96 -19.60
C LEU A 41 6.99 14.31 -18.21
N ALA A 42 7.78 14.81 -17.25
CA ALA A 42 7.75 14.33 -15.87
C ALA A 42 6.36 14.48 -15.21
N GLY A 43 5.70 15.63 -15.41
CA GLY A 43 4.34 15.86 -14.87
C GLY A 43 3.25 15.00 -15.53
N VAL A 44 3.39 14.67 -16.81
CA VAL A 44 2.45 13.77 -17.51
C VAL A 44 2.60 12.33 -17.01
N VAL A 45 3.83 11.88 -16.76
CA VAL A 45 4.11 10.53 -16.25
C VAL A 45 3.57 10.37 -14.82
N SER A 46 3.80 11.34 -13.93
CA SER A 46 3.29 11.26 -12.55
C SER A 46 1.75 11.30 -12.49
N GLY A 47 1.10 12.12 -13.32
CA GLY A 47 -0.36 12.11 -13.44
C GLY A 47 -0.92 10.79 -13.97
N ALA A 48 -0.25 10.17 -14.94
CA ALA A 48 -0.65 8.86 -15.48
C ALA A 48 -0.52 7.74 -14.43
N VAL A 49 0.52 7.78 -13.59
CA VAL A 49 0.70 6.84 -12.47
C VAL A 49 -0.47 6.95 -11.51
N ARG A 50 -0.79 8.16 -11.02
CA ARG A 50 -1.92 8.37 -10.09
C ARG A 50 -3.26 7.93 -10.67
N ASN A 51 -3.54 8.28 -11.92
CA ASN A 51 -4.79 7.86 -12.58
C ASN A 51 -4.88 6.33 -12.74
N THR A 52 -3.75 5.66 -12.97
CA THR A 52 -3.71 4.20 -13.07
C THR A 52 -3.92 3.57 -11.70
N ASP A 53 -3.32 4.13 -10.64
CA ASP A 53 -3.55 3.71 -9.26
C ASP A 53 -5.02 3.84 -8.85
N ASP A 54 -5.65 4.99 -9.12
CA ASP A 54 -7.08 5.21 -8.84
C ASP A 54 -7.95 4.21 -9.61
N SER A 55 -7.63 3.97 -10.89
CA SER A 55 -8.34 3.00 -11.71
C SER A 55 -8.19 1.56 -11.19
N ASN A 56 -7.01 1.20 -10.69
CA ASN A 56 -6.75 -0.12 -10.13
C ASN A 56 -7.44 -0.29 -8.77
N MET A 57 -7.38 0.70 -7.88
CA MET A 57 -8.11 0.68 -6.61
C MET A 57 -9.62 0.54 -6.85
N GLN A 58 -10.17 1.30 -7.80
CA GLN A 58 -11.58 1.16 -8.21
C GLN A 58 -11.91 -0.25 -8.69
N ARG A 59 -11.02 -0.88 -9.46
CA ARG A 59 -11.20 -2.27 -9.92
C ARG A 59 -11.19 -3.25 -8.75
N ILE A 60 -10.24 -3.13 -7.83
CA ILE A 60 -10.17 -3.98 -6.64
C ILE A 60 -11.43 -3.80 -5.79
N ALA A 61 -11.90 -2.56 -5.60
CA ALA A 61 -13.13 -2.28 -4.88
C ALA A 61 -14.34 -2.94 -5.54
N GLY A 62 -14.50 -2.78 -6.86
CA GLY A 62 -15.60 -3.37 -7.62
C GLY A 62 -15.58 -4.89 -7.63
N VAL A 63 -14.40 -5.51 -7.77
CA VAL A 63 -14.25 -6.97 -7.74
C VAL A 63 -14.56 -7.52 -6.34
N THR A 64 -14.06 -6.87 -5.29
CA THR A 64 -14.31 -7.28 -3.89
C THR A 64 -15.80 -7.14 -3.54
N SER A 65 -16.44 -6.06 -3.97
CA SER A 65 -17.89 -5.84 -3.79
C SER A 65 -18.69 -6.90 -4.54
N THR A 66 -18.35 -7.18 -5.80
CA THR A 66 -19.00 -8.25 -6.58
C THR A 66 -18.81 -9.63 -5.93
N PHE A 67 -17.62 -9.90 -5.38
CA PHE A 67 -17.34 -11.13 -4.66
C PHE A 67 -18.20 -11.25 -3.40
N ASN A 68 -18.28 -10.18 -2.60
CA ASN A 68 -19.11 -10.12 -1.40
C ASN A 68 -20.60 -10.29 -1.72
N GLU A 69 -21.11 -9.64 -2.76
CA GLU A 69 -22.50 -9.78 -3.20
C GLU A 69 -22.84 -11.22 -3.64
N LYS A 70 -21.90 -11.90 -4.31
CA LYS A 70 -22.12 -13.26 -4.82
C LYS A 70 -21.99 -14.33 -3.74
N THR A 71 -21.06 -14.15 -2.81
CA THR A 71 -20.68 -15.19 -1.84
C THR A 71 -21.19 -14.92 -0.43
N GLY A 72 -21.64 -13.70 -0.15
CA GLY A 72 -22.02 -13.22 1.18
C GLY A 72 -20.82 -13.01 2.12
N ARG A 73 -19.59 -13.12 1.62
CA ARG A 73 -18.37 -13.06 2.43
C ARG A 73 -17.24 -12.27 1.78
N LEU A 74 -16.22 -11.94 2.57
CA LEU A 74 -14.97 -11.37 2.10
C LEU A 74 -14.01 -12.47 1.62
N PRO A 75 -13.05 -12.12 0.74
CA PRO A 75 -12.09 -13.09 0.20
C PRO A 75 -11.13 -13.57 1.28
N ASN A 76 -10.76 -14.84 1.20
CA ASN A 76 -9.81 -15.46 2.12
C ASN A 76 -8.36 -15.28 1.64
N ASP A 77 -7.41 -15.73 2.46
CA ASP A 77 -5.98 -15.78 2.13
C ASP A 77 -5.40 -14.40 1.76
N LEU A 78 -5.97 -13.32 2.30
CA LEU A 78 -5.42 -11.97 2.20
C LEU A 78 -4.09 -11.88 2.96
N THR A 79 -3.20 -10.99 2.52
CA THR A 79 -1.88 -10.80 3.10
C THR A 79 -1.99 -10.04 4.42
N ASN A 80 -1.60 -10.66 5.52
CA ASN A 80 -1.44 -10.00 6.81
C ASN A 80 -0.07 -9.33 6.89
N LEU A 81 -0.04 -8.03 7.14
CA LEU A 81 1.17 -7.20 7.06
C LEU A 81 1.99 -7.25 8.35
N VAL A 82 2.31 -8.46 8.81
CA VAL A 82 3.13 -8.73 9.99
C VAL A 82 4.32 -9.60 9.63
N VAL A 83 5.36 -9.52 10.45
CA VAL A 83 6.54 -10.39 10.38
C VAL A 83 6.73 -11.09 11.72
N GLU A 84 7.10 -12.37 11.67
CA GLU A 84 7.39 -13.18 12.86
C GLU A 84 8.90 -13.23 13.11
N THR A 85 9.37 -12.60 14.19
CA THR A 85 10.78 -12.49 14.57
C THR A 85 10.96 -12.86 16.04
N GLY A 86 11.85 -13.81 16.33
CA GLY A 86 12.16 -14.24 17.70
C GLY A 86 11.00 -14.89 18.45
N GLY A 87 10.05 -15.49 17.74
CA GLY A 87 8.79 -16.00 18.31
C GLY A 87 7.80 -14.91 18.75
N SER A 88 8.01 -13.67 18.31
CA SER A 88 7.08 -12.55 18.48
C SER A 88 6.67 -12.00 17.11
N TYR A 89 5.61 -11.20 17.08
CA TYR A 89 5.15 -10.54 15.87
C TYR A 89 5.41 -9.04 15.94
N GLU A 90 5.86 -8.49 14.82
CA GLU A 90 6.09 -7.06 14.67
C GLU A 90 5.61 -6.58 13.30
N MET A 91 5.48 -5.25 13.17
CA MET A 91 5.27 -4.64 11.87
C MET A 91 6.56 -4.78 11.04
N PRO A 92 6.49 -5.11 9.74
CA PRO A 92 7.65 -5.14 8.87
C PRO A 92 8.39 -3.80 8.87
N SER A 93 9.68 -3.81 8.50
CA SER A 93 10.47 -2.58 8.40
C SER A 93 9.78 -1.54 7.52
N VAL A 94 9.93 -0.27 7.88
CA VAL A 94 9.24 0.86 7.25
C VAL A 94 10.26 1.77 6.59
N SER A 95 9.98 2.23 5.37
CA SER A 95 10.97 2.94 4.55
C SER A 95 11.55 4.19 5.20
N ASP A 96 12.89 4.27 5.26
CA ASP A 96 13.64 5.47 5.67
C ASP A 96 14.12 6.30 4.46
N ALA A 97 13.63 5.94 3.26
CA ALA A 97 14.03 6.47 1.97
C ALA A 97 15.50 6.21 1.58
N ASP A 98 16.17 5.22 2.19
CA ASP A 98 17.45 4.73 1.70
C ASP A 98 17.26 3.96 0.38
N PRO A 99 17.88 4.38 -0.74
CA PRO A 99 17.80 3.65 -2.01
C PRO A 99 18.70 2.39 -2.05
N ALA A 100 19.54 2.14 -1.03
CA ALA A 100 20.43 0.98 -1.00
C ALA A 100 19.74 -0.29 -0.49
N THR A 101 18.68 -0.16 0.31
CA THR A 101 17.92 -1.27 0.88
C THR A 101 16.44 -1.10 0.64
N LYS A 102 15.70 -2.20 0.78
CA LYS A 102 14.24 -2.22 0.66
C LYS A 102 13.61 -2.57 1.98
N GLU A 103 12.64 -1.77 2.40
CA GLU A 103 11.86 -2.05 3.60
C GLU A 103 10.64 -2.92 3.29
N GLY A 104 9.99 -3.44 4.32
CA GLY A 104 8.77 -4.22 4.16
C GLY A 104 7.60 -3.38 3.64
N LEU A 105 7.38 -2.21 4.25
CA LEU A 105 6.23 -1.31 4.00
C LEU A 105 6.68 0.13 3.71
N SER A 106 5.83 0.88 3.01
CA SER A 106 6.01 2.32 2.80
C SER A 106 5.74 3.12 4.08
N ALA A 107 6.59 4.10 4.39
CA ALA A 107 6.37 5.05 5.48
C ALA A 107 5.09 5.87 5.29
N ASP A 108 4.75 6.25 4.06
CA ASP A 108 3.54 7.02 3.76
C ASP A 108 2.25 6.23 4.02
N LEU A 109 2.31 4.90 3.93
CA LEU A 109 1.23 4.01 4.31
C LEU A 109 1.12 3.93 5.84
N VAL A 110 2.22 3.59 6.51
CA VAL A 110 2.23 3.35 7.95
C VAL A 110 1.92 4.62 8.73
N ASN A 111 2.60 5.72 8.43
CA ASN A 111 2.38 7.01 9.10
C ASN A 111 1.05 7.62 8.68
N GLY A 112 0.69 7.51 7.39
CA GLY A 112 -0.54 8.08 6.87
C GLY A 112 -1.80 7.43 7.46
N LEU A 113 -1.82 6.12 7.66
CA LEU A 113 -2.93 5.43 8.32
C LEU A 113 -2.73 5.26 9.82
N GLY A 114 -1.57 5.63 10.36
CA GLY A 114 -1.21 5.38 11.75
C GLY A 114 -1.29 3.90 12.13
N LEU A 115 -0.77 3.00 11.29
CA LEU A 115 -0.89 1.55 11.49
C LEU A 115 -0.24 1.12 12.80
N LYS A 116 -0.95 0.30 13.57
CA LYS A 116 -0.48 -0.29 14.83
C LYS A 116 -0.73 -1.79 14.83
N LEU A 117 0.12 -2.52 15.55
CA LEU A 117 -0.08 -3.93 15.81
C LEU A 117 -1.27 -4.12 16.74
N HIS A 118 -2.13 -5.07 16.43
CA HIS A 118 -3.32 -5.41 17.20
C HIS A 118 -3.49 -6.92 17.25
N TYR A 119 -3.60 -7.48 18.44
CA TYR A 119 -3.88 -8.91 18.65
C TYR A 119 -5.39 -9.13 18.74
N LEU A 120 -5.93 -9.95 17.85
CA LEU A 120 -7.36 -10.23 17.81
C LEU A 120 -7.83 -10.89 19.12
N THR A 121 -8.93 -10.42 19.65
CA THR A 121 -9.71 -11.16 20.65
C THR A 121 -10.40 -12.36 19.99
N ALA A 122 -10.81 -13.35 20.79
CA ALA A 122 -11.65 -14.45 20.31
C ALA A 122 -12.93 -13.95 19.59
N ALA A 123 -13.56 -12.89 20.09
CA ALA A 123 -14.77 -12.32 19.50
C ALA A 123 -14.51 -11.66 18.13
N GLU A 124 -13.40 -10.93 17.99
CA GLU A 124 -13.00 -10.34 16.70
C GLU A 124 -12.62 -11.41 15.68
N ALA A 125 -11.90 -12.45 16.10
CA ALA A 125 -11.56 -13.58 15.25
C ALA A 125 -12.83 -14.31 14.76
N ASP A 126 -13.80 -14.55 15.66
CA ASP A 126 -15.08 -15.15 15.29
C ASP A 126 -15.91 -14.27 14.34
N GLU A 127 -15.89 -12.95 14.51
CA GLU A 127 -16.55 -12.03 13.59
C GLU A 127 -15.89 -12.05 12.20
N LEU A 128 -14.55 -12.04 12.14
CA LEU A 128 -13.82 -12.18 10.87
C LEU A 128 -14.12 -13.52 10.17
N LYS A 129 -14.18 -14.63 10.93
CA LYS A 129 -14.58 -15.94 10.42
C LYS A 129 -16.02 -15.91 9.88
N GLN A 130 -16.94 -15.23 10.55
CA GLN A 130 -18.34 -15.05 10.09
C GLN A 130 -18.41 -14.22 8.80
N MET A 131 -17.51 -13.26 8.64
CA MET A 131 -17.33 -12.50 7.39
C MET A 131 -16.60 -13.32 6.31
N GLY A 132 -16.16 -14.55 6.62
CA GLY A 132 -15.55 -15.53 5.72
C GLY A 132 -14.04 -15.45 5.59
N ILE A 133 -13.37 -14.57 6.35
CA ILE A 133 -11.92 -14.53 6.46
C ILE A 133 -11.54 -15.54 7.55
N THR A 134 -11.17 -16.73 7.13
CA THR A 134 -10.78 -17.82 8.05
C THR A 134 -9.27 -18.05 8.08
N HIS A 135 -8.57 -17.56 7.06
CA HIS A 135 -7.13 -17.71 6.91
C HIS A 135 -6.53 -16.43 6.31
N VAL A 136 -5.35 -16.07 6.81
CA VAL A 136 -4.53 -14.97 6.28
C VAL A 136 -3.13 -15.46 5.97
N ARG A 137 -2.37 -14.66 5.23
CA ARG A 137 -1.00 -14.95 4.83
C ARG A 137 -0.04 -13.96 5.46
N ASN A 138 0.69 -14.36 6.49
CA ASN A 138 1.68 -13.48 7.12
C ASN A 138 2.77 -13.15 6.12
N PHE A 139 3.03 -11.85 5.93
CA PHE A 139 3.89 -11.36 4.87
C PHE A 139 5.30 -11.93 4.96
N ASN A 140 5.89 -11.96 6.16
CA ASN A 140 7.19 -12.56 6.44
C ASN A 140 8.26 -12.31 5.33
N PRO A 141 8.54 -11.04 4.98
CA PRO A 141 9.56 -10.73 3.99
C PRO A 141 10.94 -11.18 4.46
N SER A 142 11.78 -11.70 3.58
CA SER A 142 13.13 -12.15 3.94
C SER A 142 14.14 -11.83 2.84
N VAL A 143 15.43 -11.85 3.21
CA VAL A 143 16.52 -11.73 2.23
C VAL A 143 16.53 -12.88 1.20
N GLY A 144 15.89 -14.02 1.52
CA GLY A 144 15.72 -15.12 0.60
C GLY A 144 14.68 -14.85 -0.51
N VAL A 145 13.81 -13.86 -0.30
CA VAL A 145 12.82 -13.40 -1.30
C VAL A 145 13.35 -12.18 -2.05
N ASP A 146 14.00 -11.24 -1.37
CA ASP A 146 14.71 -10.11 -1.99
C ASP A 146 16.02 -9.83 -1.24
N GLU A 147 17.16 -10.01 -1.89
CA GLU A 147 18.50 -9.85 -1.30
C GLU A 147 18.76 -8.44 -0.73
N LYS A 148 17.95 -7.43 -1.09
CA LYS A 148 18.06 -6.06 -0.59
C LYS A 148 17.17 -5.75 0.61
N PHE A 149 16.43 -6.71 1.15
CA PHE A 149 15.57 -6.49 2.32
C PHE A 149 16.38 -6.00 3.55
N SER A 150 15.97 -4.89 4.16
CA SER A 150 16.66 -4.29 5.33
C SER A 150 16.19 -4.82 6.68
N GLY A 151 15.06 -5.53 6.75
CA GLY A 151 14.51 -6.04 8.01
C GLY A 151 15.16 -7.33 8.50
N ALA A 152 14.81 -7.75 9.72
CA ALA A 152 15.20 -9.04 10.25
C ALA A 152 14.57 -10.17 9.43
N ASN A 153 15.32 -11.24 9.18
CA ASN A 153 14.74 -12.41 8.55
C ASN A 153 13.73 -13.05 9.51
N PRO A 154 12.52 -13.36 9.04
CA PRO A 154 11.51 -14.01 9.85
C PRO A 154 11.92 -15.43 10.18
N ASP A 155 11.44 -15.88 11.34
CA ASP A 155 11.56 -17.29 11.75
C ASP A 155 10.58 -18.17 10.97
N ALA A 156 9.45 -17.61 10.57
CA ALA A 156 8.40 -18.30 9.83
C ALA A 156 8.58 -18.17 8.30
N PRO A 157 8.07 -19.13 7.50
CA PRO A 157 8.15 -19.07 6.05
C PRO A 157 7.47 -17.83 5.44
N TYR A 158 7.94 -17.42 4.26
CA TYR A 158 7.30 -16.40 3.45
C TYR A 158 5.84 -16.76 3.14
N MET A 159 4.92 -15.81 3.28
CA MET A 159 3.47 -16.00 3.05
C MET A 159 2.90 -17.20 3.81
N ASN A 160 3.35 -17.39 5.06
CA ASN A 160 2.88 -18.48 5.91
C ASN A 160 1.35 -18.36 6.11
N ARG A 161 0.64 -19.47 5.93
CA ARG A 161 -0.81 -19.52 6.09
C ARG A 161 -1.16 -19.68 7.55
N ILE A 162 -1.88 -18.71 8.09
CA ILE A 162 -2.33 -18.69 9.47
C ILE A 162 -3.85 -18.77 9.49
N GLU A 163 -4.41 -19.63 10.32
CA GLU A 163 -5.84 -19.62 10.62
C GLU A 163 -6.13 -18.39 11.49
N VAL A 164 -7.19 -17.65 11.15
CA VAL A 164 -7.64 -16.51 11.95
C VAL A 164 -8.14 -17.06 13.28
N ASP A 165 -7.54 -16.67 14.40
CA ASP A 165 -7.97 -17.08 15.72
C ASP A 165 -7.62 -16.01 16.77
N GLU A 166 -7.98 -16.26 18.04
CA GLU A 166 -7.53 -15.44 19.16
C GLU A 166 -5.99 -15.30 19.17
N ASP A 167 -5.50 -14.13 19.56
CA ASP A 167 -4.08 -13.77 19.61
C ASP A 167 -3.35 -13.82 18.26
N VAL A 168 -4.06 -13.91 17.13
CA VAL A 168 -3.47 -13.64 15.83
C VAL A 168 -3.24 -12.14 15.68
N PRO A 169 -2.00 -11.68 15.41
CA PRO A 169 -1.72 -10.27 15.25
C PRO A 169 -2.06 -9.79 13.85
N VAL A 170 -2.63 -8.61 13.77
CA VAL A 170 -2.94 -7.90 12.53
C VAL A 170 -2.52 -6.44 12.64
N LEU A 171 -2.43 -5.73 11.52
CA LEU A 171 -2.30 -4.27 11.54
C LEU A 171 -3.69 -3.63 11.54
N MET A 172 -3.87 -2.63 12.38
CA MET A 172 -5.09 -1.85 12.52
C MET A 172 -4.81 -0.36 12.32
N VAL A 173 -5.75 0.36 11.72
CA VAL A 173 -5.64 1.79 11.44
C VAL A 173 -5.81 2.61 12.72
N GLY A 174 -4.92 3.59 12.90
CA GLY A 174 -4.98 4.59 13.97
C GLY A 174 -4.60 4.07 15.35
N ALA A 175 -5.05 2.88 15.74
CA ALA A 175 -4.78 2.30 17.04
C ALA A 175 -4.71 0.77 16.97
N GLY A 176 -4.02 0.17 17.94
CA GLY A 176 -3.90 -1.28 18.08
C GLY A 176 -3.59 -1.66 19.52
N TYR A 177 -3.85 -2.93 19.86
CA TYR A 177 -3.69 -3.45 21.21
C TYR A 177 -2.69 -4.59 21.24
N ASP A 178 -1.63 -4.43 22.04
CA ASP A 178 -0.63 -5.45 22.35
C ASP A 178 -0.28 -5.36 23.85
N GLY A 179 -1.08 -6.04 24.67
CA GLY A 179 -1.09 -5.90 26.14
C GLY A 179 -1.51 -4.51 26.66
N SER A 180 -1.51 -3.49 25.81
CA SER A 180 -1.96 -2.13 26.05
C SER A 180 -2.28 -1.44 24.73
N TRP A 181 -3.12 -0.40 24.77
CA TRP A 181 -3.42 0.40 23.59
C TRP A 181 -2.25 1.28 23.17
N SER A 182 -1.85 1.14 21.91
CA SER A 182 -1.04 2.13 21.18
C SER A 182 -1.96 2.86 20.21
N SER A 183 -2.10 4.18 20.35
CA SER A 183 -3.04 4.97 19.55
C SER A 183 -2.41 6.26 19.04
N ASN A 184 -2.66 6.54 17.76
CA ASN A 184 -2.46 7.82 17.08
C ASN A 184 -3.78 8.60 16.96
N ILE A 185 -4.84 8.18 17.66
CA ILE A 185 -6.14 8.85 17.69
C ILE A 185 -6.11 9.85 18.86
N SER A 186 -5.32 10.90 18.70
CA SER A 186 -5.08 11.91 19.73
C SER A 186 -5.00 13.30 19.11
N SER A 187 -5.37 14.33 19.88
CA SER A 187 -5.34 15.72 19.44
C SER A 187 -3.94 16.13 18.96
N GLY A 188 -3.88 16.80 17.80
CA GLY A 188 -2.66 17.21 17.12
C GLY A 188 -2.04 16.16 16.20
N THR A 189 -2.64 14.98 16.07
CA THR A 189 -2.14 13.93 15.16
C THR A 189 -2.77 14.04 13.77
N ASP A 190 -1.93 13.90 12.75
CA ASP A 190 -2.34 13.88 11.34
C ASP A 190 -2.52 12.44 10.84
N LEU A 191 -3.70 12.14 10.29
CA LEU A 191 -3.99 10.88 9.61
C LEU A 191 -4.61 11.16 8.24
N LYS A 192 -4.29 10.34 7.22
CA LYS A 192 -4.89 10.44 5.88
C LYS A 192 -6.39 10.13 5.90
N ALA A 193 -6.81 9.21 6.76
CA ALA A 193 -8.20 8.74 6.85
C ALA A 193 -8.56 8.36 8.29
N PRO A 194 -8.77 9.34 9.18
CA PRO A 194 -9.15 9.09 10.57
C PRO A 194 -10.47 8.31 10.70
N GLU A 195 -11.36 8.39 9.71
CA GLU A 195 -12.61 7.62 9.67
C GLU A 195 -12.39 6.11 9.55
N MET A 196 -11.20 5.69 9.13
CA MET A 196 -10.82 4.28 9.05
C MET A 196 -10.26 3.73 10.37
N ALA A 197 -10.18 4.53 11.44
CA ALA A 197 -9.67 4.07 12.72
C ALA A 197 -10.43 2.83 13.27
N TYR A 198 -9.68 1.99 13.97
CA TYR A 198 -10.08 0.68 14.51
C TYR A 198 -10.49 -0.36 13.47
N ARG A 199 -9.94 -0.27 12.27
CA ARG A 199 -10.20 -1.22 11.19
C ARG A 199 -8.94 -1.99 10.83
N VAL A 200 -9.10 -3.31 10.67
CA VAL A 200 -8.02 -4.21 10.29
C VAL A 200 -7.64 -3.99 8.83
N VAL A 201 -6.33 -4.03 8.53
CA VAL A 201 -5.78 -3.80 7.19
C VAL A 201 -5.13 -5.08 6.68
N LEU A 202 -5.57 -5.55 5.51
CA LEU A 202 -5.02 -6.73 4.83
C LEU A 202 -4.70 -6.43 3.36
N GLY A 203 -3.65 -7.05 2.83
CA GLY A 203 -3.23 -6.91 1.45
C GLY A 203 -3.95 -7.86 0.48
N VAL A 204 -4.17 -7.40 -0.75
CA VAL A 204 -4.64 -8.23 -1.88
C VAL A 204 -3.43 -8.76 -2.65
N GLY A 205 -2.74 -9.74 -2.05
CA GLY A 205 -1.59 -10.41 -2.67
C GLY A 205 -1.97 -11.48 -3.70
N PRO A 206 -0.98 -12.05 -4.42
CA PRO A 206 -1.17 -13.14 -5.37
C PRO A 206 -1.86 -14.38 -4.77
N GLU A 207 -1.69 -14.60 -3.47
CA GLU A 207 -2.24 -15.72 -2.70
C GLU A 207 -3.71 -15.51 -2.35
N SER A 208 -4.21 -14.27 -2.44
CA SER A 208 -5.59 -13.94 -2.10
C SER A 208 -6.57 -14.70 -2.97
N GLU A 209 -7.73 -15.01 -2.39
CA GLU A 209 -8.78 -15.70 -3.10
C GLU A 209 -9.26 -14.95 -4.34
N LEU A 210 -9.21 -13.61 -4.33
CA LEU A 210 -9.57 -12.79 -5.49
C LEU A 210 -8.68 -13.07 -6.71
N VAL A 211 -7.39 -13.31 -6.49
CA VAL A 211 -6.43 -13.60 -7.55
C VAL A 211 -6.50 -15.07 -7.94
N THR A 212 -6.45 -15.98 -6.95
CA THR A 212 -6.43 -17.43 -7.19
C THR A 212 -7.73 -17.96 -7.82
N SER A 213 -8.88 -17.33 -7.55
CA SER A 213 -10.16 -17.64 -8.21
C SER A 213 -10.34 -16.98 -9.58
N GLY A 214 -9.36 -16.20 -10.04
CA GLY A 214 -9.36 -15.54 -11.34
C GLY A 214 -10.30 -14.32 -11.45
N GLN A 215 -10.81 -13.80 -10.33
CA GLN A 215 -11.57 -12.54 -10.34
C GLN A 215 -10.67 -11.34 -10.65
N VAL A 216 -9.38 -11.43 -10.32
CA VAL A 216 -8.33 -10.49 -10.70
C VAL A 216 -7.22 -11.25 -11.43
N GLN A 217 -6.82 -10.79 -12.62
CA GLN A 217 -5.91 -11.52 -13.51
C GLN A 217 -4.45 -11.59 -13.03
N ASN A 218 -4.06 -10.76 -12.07
CA ASN A 218 -2.81 -10.78 -11.30
C ASN A 218 -3.00 -9.84 -10.10
N ALA A 219 -2.29 -10.04 -8.98
CA ALA A 219 -2.26 -9.02 -7.93
C ALA A 219 -1.83 -7.70 -8.58
N ALA A 220 -2.74 -6.72 -8.60
CA ALA A 220 -2.47 -5.47 -9.27
C ALA A 220 -1.38 -4.76 -8.47
N LEU A 221 -0.19 -4.64 -9.05
CA LEU A 221 0.90 -3.87 -8.48
C LEU A 221 0.66 -2.39 -8.76
N SER A 222 0.86 -1.54 -7.76
CA SER A 222 0.80 -0.09 -7.99
C SER A 222 1.93 0.34 -8.92
N PRO A 223 1.65 1.08 -10.01
CA PRO A 223 2.69 1.64 -10.88
C PRO A 223 3.64 2.57 -10.13
N GLY A 224 3.16 3.31 -9.12
CA GLY A 224 3.98 4.14 -8.26
C GLY A 224 5.00 3.34 -7.45
N GLY A 225 4.59 2.20 -6.91
CA GLY A 225 5.52 1.28 -6.24
C GLY A 225 6.40 0.48 -7.20
N ILE A 226 6.08 0.38 -8.49
CA ILE A 226 7.01 -0.18 -9.50
C ILE A 226 8.13 0.84 -9.80
N THR A 227 7.79 2.12 -9.93
CA THR A 227 8.79 3.19 -10.15
C THR A 227 9.68 3.45 -8.94
N SER A 228 9.15 3.20 -7.74
CA SER A 228 9.83 3.28 -6.45
C SER A 228 10.17 1.89 -5.88
N SER A 229 10.31 0.87 -6.75
CA SER A 229 10.52 -0.53 -6.36
C SER A 229 11.81 -0.81 -5.58
N GLU A 230 12.66 0.20 -5.44
CA GLU A 230 13.88 0.19 -4.63
C GLU A 230 13.63 0.61 -3.17
N HIS A 231 12.42 1.04 -2.77
CA HIS A 231 12.16 1.56 -1.42
C HIS A 231 11.32 0.66 -0.52
N PHE A 232 10.43 -0.18 -1.07
CA PHE A 232 9.66 -1.12 -0.24
C PHE A 232 9.20 -2.35 -1.03
N LEU A 233 9.04 -3.47 -0.33
CA LEU A 233 8.71 -4.78 -0.90
C LEU A 233 7.21 -4.96 -1.16
N PHE A 234 6.37 -4.56 -0.20
CA PHE A 234 4.92 -4.77 -0.33
C PHE A 234 4.30 -3.74 -1.28
N ASN A 235 3.94 -4.16 -2.48
CA ASN A 235 3.40 -3.27 -3.52
C ASN A 235 1.98 -3.66 -4.01
N ASN A 236 1.25 -4.42 -3.20
CA ASN A 236 -0.14 -4.77 -3.51
C ASN A 236 -1.11 -3.74 -2.92
N TYR A 237 -2.31 -3.62 -3.51
CA TYR A 237 -3.39 -2.84 -2.91
C TYR A 237 -3.88 -3.49 -1.61
N LEU A 238 -4.41 -2.67 -0.70
CA LEU A 238 -4.91 -3.07 0.60
C LEU A 238 -6.42 -2.99 0.64
N LEU A 239 -7.03 -3.89 1.40
CA LEU A 239 -8.39 -3.83 1.90
C LEU A 239 -8.36 -3.45 3.37
N VAL A 240 -8.98 -2.33 3.67
CA VAL A 240 -9.32 -1.96 5.05
C VAL A 240 -10.67 -2.56 5.35
N LEU A 241 -10.70 -3.58 6.21
CA LEU A 241 -11.89 -4.32 6.56
C LEU A 241 -12.90 -3.42 7.27
N PRO A 242 -14.20 -3.72 7.25
CA PRO A 242 -15.18 -2.98 8.06
C PRO A 242 -14.81 -3.00 9.54
N ARG A 243 -15.17 -1.94 10.26
CA ARG A 243 -15.02 -1.91 11.71
C ARG A 243 -15.87 -3.00 12.33
N LEU A 244 -15.21 -3.91 13.05
CA LEU A 244 -15.85 -5.05 13.68
C LEU A 244 -16.67 -4.58 14.88
N LYS A 245 -17.82 -5.21 15.08
CA LYS A 245 -18.63 -5.02 16.27
C LYS A 245 -17.85 -5.42 17.52
N ALA A 246 -17.12 -6.53 17.47
CA ALA A 246 -16.32 -7.03 18.59
C ALA A 246 -15.21 -6.06 19.03
N THR A 247 -14.64 -5.27 18.10
CA THR A 247 -13.64 -4.24 18.45
C THR A 247 -14.27 -3.07 19.20
N VAL A 248 -15.50 -2.69 18.85
CA VAL A 248 -16.21 -1.58 19.51
C VAL A 248 -16.85 -2.00 20.82
N ASP A 249 -17.52 -3.16 20.82
CA ASP A 249 -18.36 -3.61 21.93
C ASP A 249 -17.57 -4.26 23.07
N ASP A 250 -16.23 -4.36 22.96
CA ASP A 250 -15.34 -5.26 23.71
C ASP A 250 -16.04 -6.07 24.80
N ALA A 251 -16.37 -7.32 24.46
CA ALA A 251 -17.12 -8.22 25.32
C ALA A 251 -16.39 -8.56 26.63
N THR A 252 -15.10 -8.22 26.77
CA THR A 252 -14.26 -8.52 27.93
C THR A 252 -14.12 -7.36 28.93
N GLY A 253 -14.42 -6.12 28.53
CA GLY A 253 -14.36 -4.92 29.37
C GLY A 253 -12.94 -4.46 29.74
N ASP A 254 -11.89 -5.20 29.34
CA ASP A 254 -10.48 -4.92 29.65
C ASP A 254 -9.76 -4.15 28.51
N ARG A 255 -10.40 -3.99 27.34
CA ARG A 255 -9.88 -3.29 26.16
C ARG A 255 -10.81 -2.16 25.70
N GLU A 256 -11.24 -1.32 26.65
CA GLU A 256 -11.97 -0.09 26.37
C GLU A 256 -11.26 0.76 25.30
N LEU A 257 -11.99 1.25 24.28
CA LEU A 257 -11.39 2.03 23.20
C LEU A 257 -10.78 3.35 23.74
N PRO A 258 -9.59 3.76 23.26
CA PRO A 258 -8.97 5.02 23.66
C PRO A 258 -9.76 6.28 23.31
N ALA A 259 -10.64 6.18 22.31
CA ALA A 259 -11.42 7.25 21.73
C ALA A 259 -12.63 6.67 21.00
N TYR A 260 -13.79 7.27 21.18
CA TYR A 260 -15.07 6.85 20.62
C TYR A 260 -15.60 7.84 19.58
N GLU A 261 -15.25 9.11 19.72
CA GLU A 261 -15.56 10.14 18.75
C GLU A 261 -14.36 11.08 18.57
N ILE A 262 -14.15 11.51 17.33
CA ILE A 262 -13.10 12.47 17.00
C ILE A 262 -13.63 13.55 16.08
N THR A 263 -13.11 14.76 16.25
CA THR A 263 -13.30 15.86 15.29
C THR A 263 -11.98 16.14 14.62
N ALA A 264 -11.95 16.07 13.28
CA ALA A 264 -10.75 16.27 12.50
C ALA A 264 -10.95 17.34 11.42
N VAL A 265 -9.87 18.08 11.11
CA VAL A 265 -9.85 19.13 10.10
C VAL A 265 -8.92 18.75 8.95
N GLY A 266 -9.46 18.71 7.74
CA GLY A 266 -8.76 18.39 6.51
C GLY A 266 -7.78 19.48 6.09
N GLN A 267 -6.59 19.09 5.69
CA GLN A 267 -5.54 19.97 5.18
C GLN A 267 -5.31 19.68 3.68
N PRO A 268 -5.23 20.70 2.81
CA PRO A 268 -5.36 22.14 3.08
C PRO A 268 -6.80 22.66 3.00
N THR A 269 -7.81 21.78 2.90
CA THR A 269 -9.20 22.19 2.60
C THR A 269 -9.86 23.03 3.70
N GLY A 270 -9.46 22.82 4.96
CA GLY A 270 -10.11 23.39 6.15
C GLY A 270 -11.48 22.78 6.45
N GLU A 271 -11.83 21.66 5.80
CA GLU A 271 -13.08 20.95 6.04
C GLU A 271 -13.04 20.28 7.41
N GLU A 272 -14.08 20.46 8.22
CA GLU A 272 -14.19 19.83 9.53
C GLU A 272 -15.18 18.68 9.48
N LYS A 273 -14.82 17.56 10.10
CA LYS A 273 -15.65 16.35 10.18
C LYS A 273 -15.58 15.73 11.57
N THR A 274 -16.75 15.45 12.13
CA THR A 274 -16.89 14.60 13.32
C THR A 274 -17.13 13.15 12.90
N ILE A 275 -16.43 12.23 13.54
CA ILE A 275 -16.38 10.81 13.18
C ILE A 275 -16.71 10.01 14.42
N ASN A 276 -17.79 9.22 14.33
CA ASN A 276 -18.13 8.23 15.32
C ASN A 276 -17.35 6.93 15.06
N LEU A 277 -16.52 6.54 16.02
CA LEU A 277 -15.68 5.35 15.98
C LEU A 277 -16.36 4.12 16.60
N GLU A 278 -17.52 4.28 17.23
CA GLU A 278 -18.38 3.20 17.71
C GLU A 278 -19.29 2.63 16.61
N GLU A 279 -19.39 3.30 15.47
CA GLU A 279 -20.26 2.83 14.40
C GLU A 279 -19.71 1.52 13.80
N THR A 280 -20.42 0.43 14.04
CA THR A 280 -20.13 -0.88 13.46
C THR A 280 -20.46 -0.90 11.98
N GLN A 281 -19.66 -1.59 11.17
CA GLN A 281 -19.80 -1.57 9.72
C GLN A 281 -20.08 -2.97 9.17
N ALA A 282 -20.96 -3.03 8.15
CA ALA A 282 -21.30 -4.27 7.47
C ALA A 282 -20.18 -4.73 6.52
N SER A 283 -20.21 -6.01 6.12
CA SER A 283 -19.16 -6.65 5.30
C SER A 283 -18.83 -5.95 3.98
N TRP A 284 -19.78 -5.21 3.40
CA TRP A 284 -19.60 -4.45 2.16
C TRP A 284 -18.98 -3.06 2.36
N GLN A 285 -18.87 -2.55 3.59
CA GLN A 285 -18.30 -1.23 3.93
C GLN A 285 -16.76 -1.26 4.06
N PHE A 286 -16.09 -2.12 3.28
CA PHE A 286 -14.63 -2.13 3.20
C PHE A 286 -14.12 -0.93 2.38
N ALA A 287 -12.86 -0.55 2.58
CA ALA A 287 -12.20 0.49 1.79
C ALA A 287 -10.95 -0.08 1.10
N THR A 288 -10.56 0.52 -0.02
CA THR A 288 -9.34 0.16 -0.75
C THR A 288 -8.29 1.24 -0.60
N VAL A 289 -7.06 0.85 -0.31
CA VAL A 289 -5.92 1.75 -0.14
C VAL A 289 -4.74 1.29 -0.98
N GLY A 290 -4.00 2.23 -1.56
CA GLY A 290 -2.76 1.96 -2.27
C GLY A 290 -1.59 1.59 -1.34
N PRO A 291 -0.55 0.92 -1.84
CA PRO A 291 0.61 0.50 -1.03
C PRO A 291 1.42 1.66 -0.40
N GLN A 292 1.19 2.90 -0.84
CA GLN A 292 1.76 4.13 -0.27
C GLN A 292 0.74 4.93 0.56
N GLY A 293 -0.40 4.33 0.92
CA GLY A 293 -1.48 4.99 1.64
C GLY A 293 -2.33 5.94 0.76
N ALA A 294 -2.34 5.75 -0.55
CA ALA A 294 -3.24 6.50 -1.44
C ALA A 294 -4.69 6.05 -1.22
N LEU A 295 -5.61 6.99 -1.07
CA LEU A 295 -7.01 6.69 -0.79
C LEU A 295 -7.84 6.65 -2.08
N TRP A 296 -8.81 5.75 -2.12
CA TRP A 296 -9.84 5.74 -3.16
C TRP A 296 -11.25 5.65 -2.55
N PRO A 297 -12.19 6.54 -2.94
CA PRO A 297 -11.97 7.73 -3.77
C PRO A 297 -11.02 8.73 -3.08
N ALA A 298 -10.20 9.43 -3.88
CA ALA A 298 -9.31 10.45 -3.34
C ALA A 298 -10.15 11.60 -2.73
N GLY A 299 -9.89 11.91 -1.46
CA GLY A 299 -10.49 13.05 -0.79
C GLY A 299 -9.92 14.39 -1.29
N GLY A 300 -10.56 15.49 -0.90
CA GLY A 300 -10.03 16.83 -1.15
C GLY A 300 -8.88 17.21 -0.22
N ALA A 301 -8.80 16.58 0.95
CA ALA A 301 -7.73 16.75 1.92
C ALA A 301 -6.65 15.67 1.77
N ASP A 302 -5.39 16.07 1.93
CA ASP A 302 -4.25 15.15 1.93
C ASP A 302 -4.10 14.45 3.29
N TYR A 303 -4.38 15.18 4.37
CA TYR A 303 -4.39 14.69 5.76
C TYR A 303 -5.51 15.36 6.54
N TRP A 304 -5.90 14.74 7.65
CA TRP A 304 -6.85 15.26 8.61
C TRP A 304 -6.18 15.34 9.98
N THR A 305 -6.09 16.56 10.51
CA THR A 305 -5.56 16.81 11.86
C THR A 305 -6.67 16.61 12.86
N ILE A 306 -6.47 15.70 13.82
CA ILE A 306 -7.42 15.47 14.91
C ILE A 306 -7.34 16.65 15.88
N ASN A 307 -8.46 17.33 16.13
CA ASN A 307 -8.53 18.46 17.04
C ASN A 307 -9.07 18.05 18.41
N GLU A 308 -10.15 17.27 18.42
CA GLU A 308 -10.85 16.85 19.62
C GLU A 308 -11.04 15.34 19.62
N VAL A 309 -11.01 14.76 20.81
CA VAL A 309 -11.14 13.32 21.07
C VAL A 309 -12.01 13.14 22.31
N SER A 310 -13.04 12.31 22.19
CA SER A 310 -13.99 11.94 23.25
C SER A 310 -14.12 10.44 23.41
#